data_AF-A0A962TR60-F1
#
_entry.id   AF-A0A962TR60-F1
#
_cell.length_a   1.000
_cell.length_b   1.000
_cell.length_c   1.000
_cell.angle_alpha   90.00
_cell.angle_beta   90.00
_cell.angle_gamma   90.00
#
_symmetry.space_group_name_H-M   'P 1'
#
loop_
_entity.id
_entity.type
_entity.pdbx_description
1 polymer ?
#
loop_
_entity_poly.entity_id
_entity_poly.type
_entity_poly.pdbx_seq_one_letter_code
_entity_poly.pdbx_strand_id
1 'polypeptide(L)'
;MKTDLYSEFEIFPWNKNLDTGHAVIDEQHRTLVDLLNRLARTLIDAEHSVINDAFDELAAYANWHFEDEEVIWRTYFKDNSWYSSHQLRHASFLPKVIELKEGDPGKPLADVIEQVIKFLIRWLAFHIIDDDKRMAFAVEAMASGVPIDEAKAIADNKMGGSMRILIETVLNMYDGLSSRTLDLLRERKARMKAEEELKEVNRKLEALSLTDQLTELFNRRHLYAIFDNESRRARRDKMQLAYYLIDIDYFKRFNDSYGHLCGDTALRQVANCLQDICRRPSDAAFRVGGEEFSILSMHYSAEDAMVFGERVRQSIEDL
;
A
#
# COMPACT_ATOMS: atom_id res chain seq x y z
N MET A 1 2.24 -4.28 11.22
CA MET A 1 1.06 -4.96 10.64
C MET A 1 0.76 -4.27 9.33
N LYS A 2 1.15 -4.85 8.19
CA LYS A 2 0.64 -4.39 6.88
C LYS A 2 -0.82 -4.84 6.86
N THR A 3 -1.75 -3.93 7.12
CA THR A 3 -3.15 -4.19 6.83
C THR A 3 -3.23 -4.46 5.34
N ASP A 4 -3.69 -5.65 4.97
CA ASP A 4 -3.82 -6.09 3.58
C ASP A 4 -4.98 -5.30 2.93
N LEU A 5 -4.67 -4.04 2.60
CA LEU A 5 -5.59 -3.01 2.13
C LEU A 5 -6.24 -3.35 0.78
N TYR A 6 -5.86 -4.47 0.18
CA TYR A 6 -6.34 -4.98 -1.11
C TYR A 6 -7.15 -6.28 -0.98
N SER A 7 -7.28 -6.85 0.24
CA SER A 7 -7.95 -8.14 0.46
C SER A 7 -9.46 -8.13 0.18
N GLU A 8 -10.13 -6.98 0.31
CA GLU A 8 -11.58 -6.83 0.09
C GLU A 8 -11.97 -6.45 -1.35
N PHE A 9 -11.02 -6.20 -2.25
CA PHE A 9 -11.33 -5.68 -3.59
C PHE A 9 -11.59 -6.78 -4.62
N GLU A 10 -12.70 -6.70 -5.35
CA GLU A 10 -13.09 -7.61 -6.43
C GLU A 10 -13.30 -6.83 -7.73
N ILE A 11 -12.57 -7.20 -8.79
CA ILE A 11 -12.76 -6.64 -10.13
C ILE A 11 -14.00 -7.20 -10.82
N PHE A 12 -14.40 -8.41 -10.44
CA PHE A 12 -15.56 -9.11 -10.96
C PHE A 12 -16.23 -9.88 -9.81
N PRO A 13 -17.18 -9.28 -9.09
CA PRO A 13 -17.85 -9.94 -7.98
C PRO A 13 -18.87 -10.96 -8.47
N TRP A 14 -18.97 -12.11 -7.80
CA TRP A 14 -20.02 -13.09 -8.09
C TRP A 14 -21.41 -12.53 -7.75
N ASN A 15 -22.40 -12.84 -8.57
CA ASN A 15 -23.80 -12.54 -8.33
C ASN A 15 -24.64 -13.76 -8.71
N LYS A 16 -25.72 -14.02 -7.98
CA LYS A 16 -26.74 -15.06 -8.31
C LYS A 16 -27.26 -14.97 -9.74
N ASN A 17 -27.23 -13.80 -10.37
CA ASN A 17 -27.61 -13.66 -11.78
C ASN A 17 -26.65 -14.39 -12.74
N LEU A 18 -25.43 -14.73 -12.30
CA LEU A 18 -24.47 -15.56 -13.04
C LEU A 18 -24.73 -17.06 -12.85
N ASP A 19 -25.56 -17.47 -11.87
CA ASP A 19 -25.89 -18.88 -11.69
C ASP A 19 -26.60 -19.40 -12.96
N THR A 20 -26.08 -20.51 -13.48
CA THR A 20 -26.65 -21.30 -14.57
C THR A 20 -27.82 -22.15 -14.08
N GLY A 21 -27.86 -22.44 -12.76
CA GLY A 21 -28.81 -23.38 -12.16
C GLY A 21 -28.27 -24.82 -12.09
N HIS A 22 -27.07 -25.06 -12.61
CA HIS A 22 -26.37 -26.33 -12.49
C HIS A 22 -25.30 -26.22 -11.39
N ALA A 23 -25.58 -26.79 -10.21
CA ALA A 23 -24.80 -26.55 -8.99
C ALA A 23 -23.28 -26.77 -9.14
N VAL A 24 -22.88 -27.82 -9.86
CA VAL A 24 -21.46 -28.13 -10.12
C VAL A 24 -20.80 -27.05 -10.97
N ILE A 25 -21.47 -26.60 -12.03
CA ILE A 25 -20.95 -25.58 -12.95
C ILE A 25 -20.87 -24.23 -12.21
N ASP A 26 -21.90 -23.90 -11.43
CA ASP A 26 -21.94 -22.66 -10.64
C ASP A 26 -20.82 -22.59 -9.58
N GLU A 27 -20.46 -23.71 -8.96
CA GLU A 27 -19.31 -23.79 -8.05
C GLU A 27 -17.98 -23.62 -8.78
N GLN A 28 -17.84 -24.20 -9.97
CA GLN A 28 -16.65 -24.04 -10.80
C GLN A 28 -16.49 -22.60 -11.29
N HIS A 29 -17.58 -21.97 -11.74
CA HIS A 29 -17.60 -20.56 -12.13
C HIS A 29 -17.22 -19.63 -10.98
N ARG A 30 -17.75 -19.85 -9.76
CA ARG A 30 -17.34 -19.09 -8.57
C ARG A 30 -15.84 -19.16 -8.34
N THR A 31 -15.27 -20.35 -8.47
CA THR A 31 -13.81 -20.55 -8.32
C THR A 31 -13.02 -19.82 -9.42
N LEU A 32 -13.49 -19.84 -10.68
CA LEU A 32 -12.88 -19.06 -11.76
C LEU A 32 -12.89 -17.55 -11.48
N VAL A 33 -14.01 -17.05 -10.96
CA VAL A 33 -14.16 -15.64 -10.57
C VAL A 33 -13.22 -15.28 -9.42
N ASP A 34 -13.09 -16.15 -8.41
CA ASP A 34 -12.16 -15.95 -7.30
C ASP A 34 -10.70 -15.94 -7.77
N LEU A 35 -10.32 -16.86 -8.66
CA LEU A 35 -8.98 -16.90 -9.26
C LEU A 35 -8.68 -15.65 -10.09
N LEU A 36 -9.67 -15.15 -10.85
CA LEU A 36 -9.56 -13.91 -11.61
C LEU A 36 -9.36 -12.68 -10.69
N ASN A 37 -10.16 -12.58 -9.62
CA ASN A 37 -10.01 -11.52 -8.62
C ASN A 37 -8.65 -11.58 -7.92
N ARG A 38 -8.18 -12.79 -7.58
CA ARG A 38 -6.87 -12.99 -6.96
C ARG A 38 -5.73 -12.64 -7.91
N LEU A 39 -5.83 -12.98 -9.19
CA LEU A 39 -4.90 -12.54 -10.23
C LEU A 39 -4.85 -11.02 -10.23
N ALA A 40 -5.99 -10.32 -10.32
CA ALA A 40 -6.03 -8.85 -10.30
C ALA A 40 -5.39 -8.21 -9.07
N ARG A 41 -5.55 -8.80 -7.88
CA ARG A 41 -4.87 -8.33 -6.66
C ARG A 41 -3.35 -8.54 -6.73
N THR A 42 -2.93 -9.72 -7.18
CA THR A 42 -1.51 -10.08 -7.31
C THR A 42 -0.78 -9.09 -8.22
N LEU A 43 -1.46 -8.62 -9.26
CA LEU A 43 -0.92 -7.67 -10.24
C LEU A 43 -0.67 -6.26 -9.68
N ILE A 44 -1.26 -5.91 -8.55
CA ILE A 44 -1.02 -4.62 -7.90
C ILE A 44 0.31 -4.63 -7.15
N ASP A 45 0.67 -5.75 -6.54
CA ASP A 45 1.68 -5.80 -5.47
C ASP A 45 2.80 -6.82 -5.63
N ALA A 46 2.71 -7.74 -6.60
CA ALA A 46 3.63 -8.85 -6.68
C ALA A 46 4.69 -8.73 -7.79
N GLU A 47 5.78 -9.48 -7.63
CA GLU A 47 6.81 -9.64 -8.64
C GLU A 47 6.30 -10.45 -9.85
N HIS A 48 6.98 -10.32 -10.99
CA HIS A 48 6.66 -11.02 -12.24
C HIS A 48 6.44 -12.54 -12.09
N SER A 49 7.21 -13.21 -11.23
CA SER A 49 7.10 -14.65 -10.98
C SER A 49 5.76 -15.02 -10.38
N VAL A 50 5.34 -14.30 -9.33
CA VAL A 50 4.06 -14.53 -8.63
C VAL A 50 2.86 -14.29 -9.56
N ILE A 51 2.99 -13.32 -10.48
CA ILE A 51 1.99 -13.05 -11.50
C ILE A 51 1.84 -14.23 -12.46
N ASN A 52 2.95 -14.81 -12.91
CA ASN A 52 2.93 -15.98 -13.79
C ASN A 52 2.31 -17.20 -13.10
N ASP A 53 2.65 -17.44 -11.84
CA ASP A 53 2.09 -18.57 -11.08
C ASP A 53 0.56 -18.43 -10.92
N ALA A 54 0.08 -17.24 -10.55
CA ALA A 54 -1.35 -16.97 -10.42
C ALA A 54 -2.10 -17.12 -11.74
N PHE A 55 -1.45 -16.77 -12.85
CA PHE A 55 -1.98 -16.94 -14.19
C PHE A 55 -2.07 -18.41 -14.60
N ASP A 56 -0.99 -19.18 -14.36
CA ASP A 56 -0.93 -20.59 -14.72
C ASP A 56 -1.97 -21.40 -13.94
N GLU A 57 -2.23 -21.04 -12.67
CA GLU A 57 -3.31 -21.62 -11.88
C GLU A 57 -4.70 -21.33 -12.47
N LEU A 58 -4.97 -20.08 -12.86
CA LEU A 58 -6.23 -19.72 -13.52
C LEU A 58 -6.41 -20.48 -14.83
N ALA A 59 -5.36 -20.58 -15.65
CA ALA A 59 -5.40 -21.28 -16.93
C ALA A 59 -5.64 -22.79 -16.75
N ALA A 60 -4.95 -23.42 -15.80
CA ALA A 60 -5.13 -24.83 -15.49
C ALA A 60 -6.55 -25.12 -14.99
N TYR A 61 -7.09 -24.28 -14.11
CA TYR A 61 -8.44 -24.44 -13.60
C TYR A 61 -9.50 -24.22 -14.70
N ALA A 62 -9.32 -23.23 -15.56
CA ALA A 62 -10.21 -23.00 -16.71
C ALA A 62 -10.25 -24.20 -17.65
N ASN A 63 -9.08 -24.76 -17.99
CA ASN A 63 -9.02 -25.95 -18.84
C ASN A 63 -9.75 -27.16 -18.22
N TRP A 64 -9.54 -27.40 -16.92
CA TRP A 64 -10.23 -28.47 -16.22
C TRP A 64 -11.75 -28.25 -16.18
N HIS A 65 -12.19 -27.02 -15.90
CA HIS A 65 -13.61 -26.67 -15.92
C HIS A 65 -14.23 -26.92 -17.30
N PHE A 66 -13.59 -26.48 -18.38
CA PHE A 66 -14.06 -26.71 -19.75
C PHE A 66 -14.20 -28.20 -20.09
N GLU A 67 -13.22 -29.03 -19.68
CA GLU A 67 -13.27 -30.47 -19.89
C GLU A 67 -14.45 -31.12 -19.14
N ASP A 68 -14.67 -30.75 -17.88
CA ASP A 68 -15.77 -31.29 -17.07
C ASP A 68 -17.14 -30.82 -17.58
N GLU A 69 -17.24 -29.54 -17.95
CA GLU A 69 -18.45 -28.96 -18.50
C GLU A 69 -18.84 -29.59 -19.85
N GLU A 70 -17.87 -29.83 -20.74
CA GLU A 70 -18.11 -30.50 -22.01
C GLU A 70 -18.63 -31.93 -21.83
N VAL A 71 -18.26 -32.62 -20.76
CA VAL A 71 -18.80 -33.94 -20.41
C VAL A 71 -20.28 -33.81 -20.04
N ILE A 72 -20.65 -32.79 -19.25
CA ILE A 72 -22.04 -32.51 -18.87
C ILE A 72 -22.86 -32.21 -20.12
N TRP A 73 -22.45 -31.23 -20.93
CA TRP A 73 -23.22 -30.81 -22.10
C TRP A 73 -23.34 -31.87 -23.19
N ARG A 74 -22.34 -32.76 -23.32
CA ARG A 74 -22.41 -33.89 -24.25
C ARG A 74 -23.59 -34.80 -23.99
N THR A 75 -24.04 -34.93 -22.73
CA THR A 75 -25.18 -35.81 -22.41
C THR A 75 -26.50 -35.32 -23.03
N TYR A 76 -26.62 -34.03 -23.29
CA TYR A 76 -27.85 -33.39 -23.79
C TYR A 76 -27.77 -32.95 -25.26
N PHE A 77 -26.61 -32.44 -25.68
CA PHE A 77 -26.45 -31.76 -26.97
C PHE A 77 -25.52 -32.51 -27.94
N LYS A 78 -25.31 -33.82 -27.74
CA LYS A 78 -24.49 -34.63 -28.63
C LYS A 78 -24.95 -34.45 -30.08
N ASP A 79 -24.00 -34.22 -30.98
CA ASP A 79 -24.22 -34.00 -32.41
C ASP A 79 -25.02 -32.73 -32.77
N ASN A 80 -25.18 -31.79 -31.83
CA ASN A 80 -25.82 -30.48 -32.06
C ASN A 80 -24.78 -29.38 -32.36
N SER A 81 -25.18 -28.38 -33.16
CA SER A 81 -24.34 -27.22 -33.47
C SER A 81 -23.97 -26.37 -32.25
N TRP A 82 -24.82 -26.33 -31.21
CA TRP A 82 -24.52 -25.62 -29.96
C TRP A 82 -23.32 -26.25 -29.24
N TYR A 83 -23.27 -27.57 -29.17
CA TYR A 83 -22.14 -28.28 -28.54
C TYR A 83 -20.84 -28.04 -29.30
N SER A 84 -20.84 -28.23 -30.63
CA SER A 84 -19.64 -27.96 -31.44
C SER A 84 -19.16 -26.51 -31.35
N SER A 85 -20.07 -25.54 -31.30
CA SER A 85 -19.74 -24.12 -31.17
C SER A 85 -19.18 -23.77 -29.78
N HIS A 86 -19.69 -24.41 -28.73
CA HIS A 86 -19.22 -24.27 -27.35
C HIS A 86 -17.79 -24.80 -27.21
N GLN A 87 -17.51 -26.00 -27.71
CA GLN A 87 -16.15 -26.58 -27.74
C GLN A 87 -15.14 -25.68 -28.50
N LEU A 88 -15.56 -25.10 -29.63
CA LEU A 88 -14.72 -24.17 -30.38
C LEU A 88 -14.40 -22.91 -29.57
N ARG A 89 -15.35 -22.43 -28.76
CA ARG A 89 -15.15 -21.26 -27.90
C ARG A 89 -14.15 -21.56 -26.78
N HIS A 90 -14.26 -22.72 -26.13
CA HIS A 90 -13.28 -23.20 -25.15
C HIS A 90 -11.88 -23.30 -25.76
N ALA A 91 -11.77 -23.96 -26.91
CA ALA A 91 -10.50 -24.14 -27.60
C ALA A 91 -9.83 -22.82 -28.01
N SER A 92 -10.61 -21.75 -28.19
CA SER A 92 -10.10 -20.41 -28.52
C SER A 92 -9.58 -19.62 -27.32
N PHE A 93 -9.96 -20.00 -26.08
CA PHE A 93 -9.66 -19.24 -24.88
C PHE A 93 -8.15 -19.15 -24.63
N LEU A 94 -7.51 -20.29 -24.33
CA LEU A 94 -6.11 -20.32 -23.91
C LEU A 94 -5.15 -19.72 -24.95
N PRO A 95 -5.26 -20.01 -26.26
CA PRO A 95 -4.44 -19.35 -27.27
C PRO A 95 -4.55 -17.83 -27.24
N LYS A 96 -5.75 -17.29 -27.02
CA LYS A 96 -5.95 -15.84 -26.97
C LYS A 96 -5.35 -15.22 -25.72
N VAL A 97 -5.43 -15.91 -24.57
CA VAL A 97 -4.80 -15.42 -23.34
C VAL A 97 -3.27 -15.41 -23.48
N ILE A 98 -2.68 -16.46 -24.07
CA ILE A 98 -1.24 -16.53 -24.34
C ILE A 98 -0.81 -15.39 -25.29
N GLU A 99 -1.54 -15.17 -26.38
CA GLU A 99 -1.28 -14.07 -27.32
C GLU A 99 -1.26 -12.71 -26.60
N LEU A 100 -2.23 -12.46 -25.72
CA LEU A 100 -2.30 -11.22 -24.95
C LEU A 100 -1.16 -11.09 -23.93
N LYS A 101 -0.73 -12.21 -23.32
CA LYS A 101 0.35 -12.26 -22.33
C LYS A 101 1.73 -12.02 -22.97
N GLU A 102 1.99 -12.64 -24.12
CA GLU A 102 3.25 -12.47 -24.85
C GLU A 102 3.38 -11.04 -25.39
N GLY A 103 2.26 -10.42 -25.74
CA GLY A 103 2.15 -8.98 -25.96
C GLY A 103 3.10 -8.41 -27.02
N ASP A 104 3.22 -7.08 -27.03
CA ASP A 104 4.25 -6.38 -27.81
C ASP A 104 5.47 -6.17 -26.90
N PRO A 105 6.70 -6.59 -27.29
CA PRO A 105 7.91 -6.44 -26.47
C PRO A 105 8.17 -5.01 -25.96
N GLY A 106 7.59 -3.99 -26.61
CA GLY A 106 7.72 -2.59 -26.22
C GLY A 106 6.71 -2.08 -25.18
N LYS A 107 5.67 -2.85 -24.83
CA LYS A 107 4.64 -2.39 -23.89
C LYS A 107 5.05 -2.60 -22.43
N PRO A 108 4.73 -1.65 -21.53
CA PRO A 108 4.81 -1.88 -20.09
C PRO A 108 4.02 -3.13 -19.69
N LEU A 109 4.60 -3.96 -18.82
CA LEU A 109 3.94 -5.15 -18.28
C LEU A 109 2.53 -4.83 -17.75
N ALA A 110 2.38 -3.69 -17.09
CA ALA A 110 1.11 -3.23 -16.53
C ALA A 110 0.00 -3.13 -17.59
N ASP A 111 0.32 -2.73 -18.82
CA ASP A 111 -0.64 -2.59 -19.91
C ASP A 111 -1.00 -3.94 -20.52
N VAL A 112 -0.03 -4.85 -20.58
CA VAL A 112 -0.21 -6.25 -21.00
C VAL A 112 -1.18 -6.95 -20.05
N ILE A 113 -0.91 -6.83 -18.75
CA ILE A 113 -1.75 -7.32 -17.67
C ILE A 113 -3.19 -6.79 -17.76
N GLU A 114 -3.34 -5.49 -17.96
CA GLU A 114 -4.65 -4.85 -18.02
C GLU A 114 -5.48 -5.37 -19.20
N GLN A 115 -4.83 -5.60 -20.35
CA GLN A 115 -5.47 -6.21 -21.52
C GLN A 115 -5.89 -7.65 -21.23
N VAL A 116 -5.05 -8.44 -20.55
CA VAL A 116 -5.37 -9.81 -20.15
C VAL A 116 -6.58 -9.82 -19.20
N ILE A 117 -6.60 -8.98 -18.16
CA ILE A 117 -7.74 -8.89 -17.24
C ILE A 117 -9.03 -8.53 -17.98
N LYS A 118 -9.00 -7.49 -18.83
CA LYS A 118 -10.17 -7.04 -19.59
C LYS A 118 -10.72 -8.16 -20.47
N PHE A 119 -9.83 -8.90 -21.13
CA PHE A 119 -10.21 -10.07 -21.90
C PHE A 119 -10.83 -11.15 -21.02
N LEU A 120 -10.21 -11.51 -19.89
CA LEU A 120 -10.68 -12.57 -19.00
C LEU A 120 -12.06 -12.25 -18.41
N ILE A 121 -12.28 -11.03 -17.90
CA ILE A 121 -13.59 -10.60 -17.39
C ILE A 121 -14.65 -10.72 -18.48
N ARG A 122 -14.37 -10.14 -19.66
CA ARG A 122 -15.33 -10.09 -20.75
C ARG A 122 -15.65 -11.48 -21.30
N TRP A 123 -14.63 -12.30 -21.49
CA TRP A 123 -14.79 -13.66 -22.00
C TRP A 123 -15.58 -14.50 -21.00
N LEU A 124 -15.17 -14.52 -19.71
CA LEU A 124 -15.80 -15.33 -18.68
C LEU A 124 -17.27 -14.92 -18.50
N ALA A 125 -17.55 -13.62 -18.37
CA ALA A 125 -18.91 -13.17 -18.15
C ALA A 125 -19.81 -13.39 -19.38
N PHE A 126 -19.29 -13.21 -20.60
CA PHE A 126 -20.06 -13.52 -21.80
C PHE A 126 -20.30 -15.02 -21.97
N HIS A 127 -19.31 -15.85 -21.64
CA HIS A 127 -19.41 -17.30 -21.73
C HIS A 127 -20.45 -17.87 -20.74
N ILE A 128 -20.32 -17.55 -19.44
CA ILE A 128 -21.25 -17.98 -18.40
C ILE A 128 -22.69 -17.61 -18.77
N ILE A 129 -22.88 -16.38 -19.23
CA ILE A 129 -24.23 -15.86 -19.44
C ILE A 129 -24.79 -16.25 -20.82
N ASP A 130 -24.04 -16.07 -21.91
CA ASP A 130 -24.56 -16.30 -23.28
C ASP A 130 -24.52 -17.78 -23.68
N ASP A 131 -23.56 -18.57 -23.18
CA ASP A 131 -23.46 -19.99 -23.51
C ASP A 131 -24.04 -20.87 -22.41
N ASP A 132 -23.41 -20.91 -21.24
CA ASP A 132 -23.66 -21.98 -20.27
C ASP A 132 -25.06 -21.85 -19.67
N LYS A 133 -25.46 -20.63 -19.34
CA LYS A 133 -26.82 -20.34 -18.88
C LYS A 133 -27.87 -20.56 -19.98
N ARG A 134 -27.55 -20.29 -21.26
CA ARG A 134 -28.44 -20.61 -22.39
C ARG A 134 -28.63 -22.11 -22.53
N MET A 135 -27.55 -22.88 -22.47
CA MET A 135 -27.57 -24.33 -22.53
C MET A 135 -28.32 -24.93 -21.33
N ALA A 136 -28.10 -24.39 -20.12
CA ALA A 136 -28.83 -24.77 -18.92
C ALA A 136 -30.34 -24.56 -19.03
N PHE A 137 -30.80 -23.41 -19.58
CA PHE A 137 -32.23 -23.18 -19.83
C PHE A 137 -32.83 -24.18 -20.81
N ALA A 138 -32.08 -24.57 -21.85
CA ALA A 138 -32.54 -25.60 -22.78
C ALA A 138 -32.61 -26.98 -22.09
N VAL A 139 -31.64 -27.33 -21.24
CA VAL A 139 -31.69 -28.56 -20.44
C VAL A 139 -32.89 -28.59 -19.49
N GLU A 140 -33.18 -27.48 -18.81
CA GLU A 140 -34.35 -27.34 -17.94
C GLU A 140 -35.67 -27.55 -18.71
N ALA A 141 -35.79 -26.97 -19.92
CA ALA A 141 -36.95 -27.18 -20.78
C ALA A 141 -37.06 -28.65 -21.27
N MET A 142 -35.94 -29.27 -21.64
CA MET A 142 -35.91 -30.70 -22.01
C MET A 142 -36.32 -31.60 -20.84
N ALA A 143 -35.90 -31.29 -19.61
CA ALA A 143 -36.31 -32.01 -18.41
C ALA A 143 -37.82 -31.92 -18.14
N SER A 144 -38.47 -30.87 -18.66
CA SER A 144 -39.93 -30.69 -18.62
C SER A 144 -40.67 -31.45 -19.73
N GLY A 145 -39.95 -32.24 -20.56
CA GLY A 145 -40.51 -33.05 -21.64
C GLY A 145 -40.57 -32.36 -23.01
N VAL A 146 -39.97 -31.17 -23.14
CA VAL A 146 -39.95 -30.41 -24.40
C VAL A 146 -38.88 -30.97 -25.36
N PRO A 147 -39.16 -31.14 -26.66
CA PRO A 147 -38.15 -31.54 -27.64
C PRO A 147 -37.00 -30.53 -27.75
N ILE A 148 -35.80 -31.01 -28.10
CA ILE A 148 -34.57 -30.21 -28.13
C ILE A 148 -34.69 -28.91 -28.95
N ASP A 149 -35.33 -28.94 -30.12
CA ASP A 149 -35.44 -27.75 -30.99
C ASP A 149 -36.34 -26.68 -30.37
N GLU A 150 -37.41 -27.10 -29.70
CA GLU A 150 -38.31 -26.18 -28.99
C GLU A 150 -37.68 -25.70 -27.67
N ALA A 151 -36.95 -26.55 -26.96
CA ALA A 151 -36.17 -26.18 -25.78
C ALA A 151 -35.10 -25.13 -26.11
N LYS A 152 -34.42 -25.26 -27.25
CA LYS A 152 -33.47 -24.26 -27.76
C LYS A 152 -34.15 -22.93 -28.07
N ALA A 153 -35.32 -22.96 -28.72
CA ALA A 153 -36.09 -21.74 -29.00
C ALA A 153 -36.56 -21.03 -27.71
N ILE A 154 -36.96 -21.79 -26.68
CA ILE A 154 -37.31 -21.25 -25.36
C ILE A 154 -36.09 -20.58 -24.71
N ALA A 155 -34.93 -21.24 -24.74
CA ALA A 155 -33.70 -20.69 -24.21
C ALA A 155 -33.26 -19.42 -24.96
N ASP A 156 -33.32 -19.41 -26.29
CA ASP A 156 -32.99 -18.24 -27.11
C ASP A 156 -33.93 -17.06 -26.86
N ASN A 157 -35.22 -17.32 -26.61
CA ASN A 157 -36.19 -16.27 -26.28
C ASN A 157 -35.93 -15.71 -24.86
N LYS A 158 -35.65 -16.58 -23.88
CA LYS A 158 -35.23 -16.16 -22.52
C LYS A 158 -33.95 -15.31 -22.55
N MET A 159 -33.01 -15.68 -23.41
CA MET A 159 -31.72 -14.98 -23.59
C MET A 159 -31.80 -13.79 -24.55
N GLY A 160 -32.93 -13.63 -25.25
CA GLY A 160 -33.13 -12.64 -26.30
C GLY A 160 -33.50 -11.25 -25.79
N GLY A 161 -33.40 -10.26 -26.69
CA GLY A 161 -33.92 -8.90 -26.49
C GLY A 161 -33.24 -8.14 -25.35
N SER A 162 -33.95 -7.95 -24.26
CA SER A 162 -33.56 -7.06 -23.16
C SER A 162 -32.43 -7.62 -22.29
N MET A 163 -32.35 -8.95 -22.13
CA MET A 163 -31.34 -9.57 -21.26
C MET A 163 -29.94 -9.44 -21.86
N ARG A 164 -29.78 -9.77 -23.15
CA ARG A 164 -28.51 -9.57 -23.89
C ARG A 164 -28.04 -8.11 -23.87
N ILE A 165 -28.93 -7.14 -24.09
CA ILE A 165 -28.60 -5.71 -24.03
C ILE A 165 -28.17 -5.30 -22.62
N LEU A 166 -28.86 -5.80 -21.59
CA LEU A 166 -28.51 -5.52 -20.19
C LEU A 166 -27.13 -6.08 -19.86
N ILE A 167 -26.83 -7.31 -20.28
CA ILE A 167 -25.52 -7.95 -20.10
C ILE A 167 -24.43 -7.12 -20.79
N GLU A 168 -24.61 -6.77 -22.06
CA GLU A 168 -23.62 -5.98 -22.81
C GLU A 168 -23.40 -4.59 -22.19
N THR A 169 -24.47 -3.94 -21.73
CA THR A 169 -24.38 -2.65 -21.03
C THR A 169 -23.62 -2.79 -19.72
N VAL A 170 -23.93 -3.82 -18.92
CA VAL A 170 -23.25 -4.10 -17.66
C VAL A 170 -21.77 -4.40 -17.90
N LEU A 171 -21.43 -5.24 -18.87
CA LEU A 171 -20.04 -5.55 -19.22
C LEU A 171 -19.25 -4.32 -19.68
N ASN A 172 -19.85 -3.47 -20.52
CA ASN A 172 -19.20 -2.22 -20.93
C ASN A 172 -18.99 -1.24 -19.76
N MET A 173 -19.94 -1.21 -18.80
CA MET A 173 -19.77 -0.44 -17.55
C MET A 173 -18.64 -1.03 -16.69
N TYR A 174 -18.55 -2.35 -16.59
CA TYR A 174 -17.47 -3.05 -15.86
C TYR A 174 -16.10 -2.83 -16.51
N ASP A 175 -15.99 -2.79 -17.84
CA ASP A 175 -14.75 -2.46 -18.55
C ASP A 175 -14.24 -1.07 -18.13
N GLY A 176 -15.14 -0.08 -18.12
CA GLY A 176 -14.81 1.29 -17.70
C GLY A 176 -14.47 1.41 -16.21
N LEU A 177 -15.23 0.71 -15.35
CA LEU A 177 -15.01 0.73 -13.90
C LEU A 177 -13.70 0.03 -13.52
N SER A 178 -13.40 -1.12 -14.12
CA SER A 178 -12.18 -1.88 -13.87
C SER A 178 -10.95 -1.08 -14.28
N SER A 179 -10.97 -0.43 -15.45
CA SER A 179 -9.86 0.41 -15.91
C SER A 179 -9.57 1.56 -14.94
N ARG A 180 -10.59 2.33 -14.55
CA ARG A 180 -10.42 3.44 -13.59
C ARG A 180 -9.94 2.96 -12.24
N THR A 181 -10.41 1.79 -11.81
CA THR A 181 -10.03 1.25 -10.51
C THR A 181 -8.56 0.85 -10.50
N LEU A 182 -8.07 0.19 -11.55
CA LEU A 182 -6.65 -0.12 -11.71
C LEU A 182 -5.78 1.14 -11.71
N ASP A 183 -6.20 2.20 -12.40
CA ASP A 183 -5.48 3.48 -12.43
C ASP A 183 -5.40 4.12 -11.03
N LEU A 184 -6.52 4.16 -10.30
CA LEU A 184 -6.56 4.69 -8.93
C LEU A 184 -5.64 3.90 -7.99
N LEU A 185 -5.60 2.58 -8.15
CA LEU A 185 -4.75 1.71 -7.33
C LEU A 185 -3.27 1.96 -7.62
N ARG A 186 -2.89 2.14 -8.89
CA ARG A 186 -1.54 2.52 -9.31
C ARG A 186 -1.13 3.88 -8.73
N GLU A 187 -2.00 4.89 -8.85
CA GLU A 187 -1.73 6.23 -8.33
C GLU A 187 -1.57 6.21 -6.80
N ARG A 188 -2.45 5.50 -6.09
CA ARG A 188 -2.38 5.37 -4.63
C ARG A 188 -1.08 4.70 -4.18
N LYS A 189 -0.64 3.66 -4.87
CA LYS A 189 0.64 2.98 -4.59
C LYS A 189 1.83 3.91 -4.81
N ALA A 190 1.85 4.65 -5.92
CA ALA A 190 2.89 5.62 -6.21
C ALA A 190 2.96 6.71 -5.11
N ARG A 191 1.80 7.21 -4.67
CA ARG A 191 1.70 8.18 -3.56
C ARG A 191 2.26 7.62 -2.25
N MET A 192 1.88 6.40 -1.87
CA MET A 192 2.38 5.77 -0.64
C MET A 192 3.90 5.59 -0.66
N LYS A 193 4.48 5.20 -1.81
CA LYS A 193 5.93 5.07 -1.94
C LYS A 193 6.64 6.42 -1.76
N ALA A 194 6.12 7.47 -2.40
CA ALA A 194 6.67 8.81 -2.29
C ALA A 194 6.59 9.35 -0.85
N GLU A 195 5.50 9.06 -0.14
CA GLU A 195 5.32 9.46 1.26
C GLU A 195 6.35 8.80 2.19
N GLU A 196 6.64 7.50 1.98
CA GLU A 196 7.65 6.79 2.76
C GLU A 196 9.07 7.32 2.48
N GLU A 197 9.39 7.58 1.21
CA GLU A 197 10.67 8.19 0.82
C GLU A 197 10.83 9.59 1.45
N LEU A 198 9.78 10.41 1.42
CA LEU A 198 9.77 11.73 2.05
C LEU A 198 10.01 11.63 3.55
N LYS A 199 9.36 10.68 4.22
CA LYS A 199 9.51 10.45 5.66
C LYS A 199 10.94 10.06 6.03
N GLU A 200 11.56 9.19 5.24
CA GLU A 200 12.96 8.78 5.46
C GLU A 200 13.94 9.93 5.24
N VAL A 201 13.73 10.75 4.19
CA VAL A 201 14.52 11.97 3.97
C VAL A 201 14.36 12.94 5.13
N ASN A 202 13.13 13.15 5.60
CA ASN A 202 12.87 14.07 6.71
C ASN A 202 13.54 13.58 8.01
N ARG A 203 13.48 12.28 8.31
CA ARG A 203 14.19 11.69 9.44
C ARG A 203 15.70 11.90 9.37
N LYS A 204 16.29 11.81 8.17
CA LYS A 204 17.72 12.11 7.95
C LYS A 204 18.03 13.59 8.18
N LEU A 205 17.18 14.50 7.70
CA LEU A 205 17.32 15.93 7.93
C LEU A 205 17.24 16.28 9.42
N GLU A 206 16.25 15.74 10.13
CA GLU A 206 16.11 15.92 11.57
C GLU A 206 17.31 15.37 12.37
N ALA A 207 17.91 14.27 11.90
CA ALA A 207 19.13 13.72 12.49
C ALA A 207 20.37 14.58 12.25
N LEU A 208 20.42 15.32 11.12
CA LEU A 208 21.50 16.24 10.78
C LEU A 208 21.38 17.60 11.46
N SER A 209 20.19 17.97 11.95
CA SER A 209 19.99 19.20 12.73
C SER A 209 20.51 19.00 14.16
N LEU A 210 21.71 19.52 14.43
CA LEU A 210 22.37 19.43 15.74
C LEU A 210 22.06 20.60 16.67
N THR A 211 21.44 21.67 16.17
CA THR A 211 21.20 22.91 16.92
C THR A 211 19.71 23.16 17.17
N ASP A 212 19.42 23.94 18.20
CA ASP A 212 18.11 24.50 18.51
C ASP A 212 17.88 25.78 17.71
N GLN A 213 16.71 25.93 17.09
CA GLN A 213 16.44 27.04 16.17
C GLN A 213 16.28 28.39 16.86
N LEU A 214 15.89 28.42 18.14
CA LEU A 214 15.67 29.67 18.86
C LEU A 214 16.98 30.23 19.43
N THR A 215 17.80 29.34 19.99
CA THR A 215 18.98 29.69 20.79
C THR A 215 20.30 29.42 20.08
N GLU A 216 20.28 28.71 18.95
CA GLU A 216 21.46 28.26 18.18
C GLU A 216 22.45 27.36 18.95
N LEU A 217 22.17 27.07 20.22
CA LEU A 217 22.88 26.05 20.99
C LEU A 217 22.65 24.66 20.41
N PHE A 218 23.48 23.71 20.79
CA PHE A 218 23.22 22.32 20.45
C PHE A 218 21.90 21.83 21.07
N ASN A 219 21.18 20.98 20.36
CA ASN A 219 19.92 20.43 20.88
C ASN A 219 20.16 19.19 21.75
N ARG A 220 19.13 18.76 22.47
CA ARG A 220 19.14 17.54 23.30
C ARG A 220 19.65 16.29 22.55
N ARG A 221 19.38 16.18 21.25
CA ARG A 221 19.83 15.02 20.45
C ARG A 221 21.34 15.01 20.29
N HIS A 222 21.95 16.18 20.06
CA HIS A 222 23.41 16.30 19.99
C HIS A 222 24.08 15.94 21.32
N LEU A 223 23.50 16.35 22.46
CA LEU A 223 24.00 15.95 23.79
C LEU A 223 24.11 14.43 23.90
N TYR A 224 23.03 13.70 23.60
CA TYR A 224 23.06 12.24 23.65
C TYR A 224 24.04 11.63 22.64
N ALA A 225 24.18 12.22 21.46
CA ALA A 225 25.10 11.73 20.44
C ALA A 225 26.57 11.83 20.87
N ILE A 226 26.95 12.85 21.65
CA ILE A 226 28.36 13.06 22.04
C ILE A 226 28.72 12.57 23.44
N PHE A 227 27.74 12.37 24.34
CA PHE A 227 27.97 12.09 25.75
C PHE A 227 28.93 10.90 25.99
N ASP A 228 28.67 9.76 25.35
CA ASP A 228 29.51 8.57 25.50
C ASP A 228 30.93 8.75 24.95
N ASN A 229 31.07 9.59 23.92
CA ASN A 229 32.38 9.90 23.35
C ASN A 229 33.18 10.81 24.29
N GLU A 230 32.56 11.88 24.80
CA GLU A 230 33.20 12.78 25.76
C GLU A 230 33.52 12.07 27.08
N SER A 231 32.67 11.13 27.53
CA SER A 231 32.94 10.31 28.72
C SER A 231 34.16 9.40 28.54
N ARG A 232 34.32 8.80 27.36
CA ARG A 232 35.53 8.02 27.01
C ARG A 232 36.77 8.92 26.92
N ARG A 233 36.62 10.10 26.32
CA ARG A 233 37.70 11.09 26.18
C ARG A 233 38.19 11.60 27.54
N ALA A 234 37.28 11.98 28.44
CA ALA A 234 37.62 12.40 29.79
C ALA A 234 38.39 11.32 30.56
N ARG A 235 37.95 10.05 30.49
CA ARG A 235 38.67 8.91 31.09
C ARG A 235 40.08 8.74 30.53
N ARG A 236 40.24 8.83 29.21
CA ARG A 236 41.54 8.72 28.54
C ARG A 236 42.50 9.83 28.96
N ASP A 237 41.99 11.06 29.03
CA ASP A 237 42.78 12.26 29.32
C ASP A 237 42.93 12.50 30.84
N LYS A 238 42.42 11.57 31.67
CA LYS A 238 42.42 11.63 33.15
C LYS A 238 41.76 12.90 33.70
N MET A 239 40.71 13.34 33.04
CA MET A 239 39.87 14.48 33.44
C MET A 239 38.51 14.00 33.95
N GLN A 240 37.82 14.86 34.70
CA GLN A 240 36.43 14.67 35.14
C GLN A 240 35.49 15.26 34.09
N LEU A 241 34.52 14.46 33.63
CA LEU A 241 33.40 14.97 32.82
C LEU A 241 32.32 15.49 33.76
N ALA A 242 32.00 16.78 33.67
CA ALA A 242 30.92 17.41 34.42
C ALA A 242 29.73 17.68 33.49
N TYR A 243 28.54 17.39 34.00
CA TYR A 243 27.27 17.72 33.35
C TYR A 243 26.51 18.70 34.24
N TYR A 244 26.20 19.87 33.71
CA TYR A 244 25.45 20.92 34.39
C TYR A 244 24.06 20.97 33.80
N LEU A 245 23.04 20.85 34.63
CA LEU A 245 21.65 21.09 34.25
C LEU A 245 21.25 22.45 34.80
N ILE A 246 20.68 23.29 33.93
CA ILE A 246 20.37 24.69 34.21
C ILE A 246 18.89 24.89 33.90
N ASP A 247 18.14 25.43 34.85
CA ASP A 247 16.74 25.78 34.68
C ASP A 247 16.58 27.28 34.98
N ILE A 248 15.71 27.97 34.23
CA ILE A 248 15.42 29.39 34.48
C ILE A 248 14.26 29.49 35.46
N ASP A 249 14.57 29.90 36.68
CA ASP A 249 13.57 30.04 37.73
C ASP A 249 12.43 31.00 37.33
N TYR A 250 11.21 30.59 37.64
CA TYR A 250 9.98 31.38 37.41
C TYR A 250 9.71 31.77 35.94
N PHE A 251 10.32 31.10 34.95
CA PHE A 251 10.18 31.45 33.53
C PHE A 251 8.71 31.50 33.05
N LYS A 252 7.87 30.56 33.51
CA LYS A 252 6.42 30.60 33.22
C LYS A 252 5.77 31.92 33.68
N ARG A 253 6.06 32.39 34.90
CA ARG A 253 5.49 33.65 35.42
C ARG A 253 5.98 34.86 34.62
N PHE A 254 7.24 34.83 34.20
CA PHE A 254 7.81 35.85 33.32
C PHE A 254 7.05 35.88 31.98
N ASN A 255 6.84 34.73 31.35
CA ASN A 255 6.04 34.61 30.12
C ASN A 255 4.60 35.08 30.29
N ASP A 256 3.96 34.70 31.40
CA ASP A 256 2.58 35.11 31.68
C ASP A 256 2.45 36.63 31.86
N SER A 257 3.52 37.29 32.32
CA SER A 257 3.53 38.74 32.60
C SER A 257 3.97 39.59 31.40
N TYR A 258 4.96 39.11 30.64
CA TYR A 258 5.63 39.87 29.57
C TYR A 258 5.39 39.30 28.16
N GLY A 259 4.73 38.15 28.06
CA GLY A 259 4.44 37.46 26.81
C GLY A 259 5.59 36.58 26.31
N HIS A 260 5.24 35.60 25.49
CA HIS A 260 6.19 34.60 24.97
C HIS A 260 7.32 35.21 24.13
N LEU A 261 7.10 36.32 23.42
CA LEU A 261 8.16 36.96 22.62
C LEU A 261 9.29 37.53 23.51
N CYS A 262 8.94 38.07 24.69
CA CYS A 262 9.92 38.49 25.69
C CYS A 262 10.63 37.28 26.29
N GLY A 263 9.91 36.18 26.55
CA GLY A 263 10.51 34.90 26.95
C GLY A 263 11.55 34.38 25.97
N ASP A 264 11.21 34.36 24.68
CA ASP A 264 12.14 33.97 23.61
C ASP A 264 13.38 34.86 23.59
N THR A 265 13.23 36.14 23.91
CA THR A 265 14.36 37.08 24.00
C THR A 265 15.25 36.74 25.20
N ALA A 266 14.66 36.47 26.37
CA ALA A 266 15.40 36.05 27.56
C ALA A 266 16.15 34.72 27.32
N LEU A 267 15.51 33.75 26.67
CA LEU A 267 16.15 32.48 26.29
C LEU A 267 17.34 32.68 25.36
N ARG A 268 17.27 33.61 24.39
CA ARG A 268 18.40 33.97 23.54
C ARG A 268 19.53 34.65 24.32
N GLN A 269 19.21 35.50 25.29
CA GLN A 269 20.23 36.15 26.14
C GLN A 269 20.99 35.12 26.99
N VAL A 270 20.26 34.20 27.62
CA VAL A 270 20.87 33.09 28.37
C VAL A 270 21.73 32.22 27.45
N ALA A 271 21.23 31.88 26.26
CA ALA A 271 21.99 31.10 25.29
C ALA A 271 23.30 31.77 24.87
N ASN A 272 23.27 33.06 24.56
CA ASN A 272 24.45 33.84 24.21
C ASN A 272 25.45 33.88 25.37
N CYS A 273 24.97 34.08 26.61
CA CYS A 273 25.80 34.03 27.81
C CYS A 273 26.49 32.66 27.96
N LEU A 274 25.76 31.56 27.75
CA LEU A 274 26.33 30.21 27.82
C LEU A 274 27.38 29.95 26.71
N GLN A 275 27.14 30.43 25.48
CA GLN A 275 28.15 30.38 24.41
C GLN A 275 29.41 31.16 24.75
N ASP A 276 29.24 32.36 25.34
CA ASP A 276 30.35 33.21 25.76
C ASP A 276 31.18 32.61 26.88
N ILE A 277 30.59 31.77 27.73
CA ILE A 277 31.31 31.07 28.80
C ILE A 277 31.98 29.80 28.27
N CYS A 278 31.32 29.05 27.38
CA CYS A 278 31.77 27.78 26.82
C CYS A 278 32.77 27.98 25.66
N ARG A 279 33.90 28.64 25.93
CA ARG A 279 34.90 28.97 24.89
C ARG A 279 35.92 27.86 24.64
N ARG A 280 36.02 26.87 25.53
CA ARG A 280 37.02 25.81 25.37
C ARG A 280 36.47 24.74 24.42
N PRO A 281 37.33 24.06 23.63
CA PRO A 281 36.91 22.93 22.80
C PRO A 281 36.31 21.75 23.58
N SER A 282 36.47 21.72 24.90
CA SER A 282 35.89 20.72 25.80
C SER A 282 34.49 21.09 26.29
N ASP A 283 34.03 22.31 26.04
CA ASP A 283 32.80 22.86 26.61
C ASP A 283 31.72 22.90 25.51
N ALA A 284 30.59 22.26 25.76
CA ALA A 284 29.45 22.26 24.86
C ALA A 284 28.19 22.67 25.62
N ALA A 285 27.50 23.69 25.13
CA ALA A 285 26.23 24.16 25.68
C ALA A 285 25.06 23.67 24.82
N PHE A 286 23.98 23.28 25.50
CA PHE A 286 22.80 22.69 24.88
C PHE A 286 21.53 23.32 25.42
N ARG A 287 20.49 23.37 24.58
CA ARG A 287 19.12 23.52 25.03
C ARG A 287 18.45 22.14 25.04
N VAL A 288 18.00 21.70 26.23
CA VAL A 288 17.46 20.36 26.44
C VAL A 288 15.93 20.33 26.56
N GLY A 289 15.33 21.46 26.95
CA GLY A 289 13.89 21.63 27.13
C GLY A 289 13.44 23.07 26.87
N GLY A 290 12.20 23.40 27.25
CA GLY A 290 11.61 24.73 27.04
C GLY A 290 12.49 25.85 27.61
N GLU A 291 12.61 25.90 28.93
CA GLU A 291 13.53 26.79 29.66
C GLU A 291 14.81 26.10 30.17
N GLU A 292 14.97 24.81 29.89
CA GLU A 292 16.08 24.02 30.40
C GLU A 292 17.29 24.01 29.45
N PHE A 293 18.45 24.35 30.00
CA PHE A 293 19.76 24.33 29.35
C PHE A 293 20.67 23.29 30.01
N SER A 294 21.73 22.91 29.32
CA SER A 294 22.79 22.12 29.94
C SER A 294 24.15 22.43 29.36
N ILE A 295 25.19 22.14 30.13
CA ILE A 295 26.58 22.18 29.68
C ILE A 295 27.22 20.82 29.92
N LEU A 296 28.02 20.37 28.96
CA LEU A 296 28.96 19.27 29.12
C LEU A 296 30.38 19.85 29.05
N SER A 297 31.20 19.65 30.08
CA SER A 297 32.57 20.19 30.13
C SER A 297 33.54 19.24 30.85
N MET A 298 34.83 19.37 30.58
CA MET A 298 35.89 18.59 31.22
C MET A 298 36.75 19.44 32.15
N HIS A 299 37.01 18.90 33.34
CA HIS A 299 37.74 19.58 34.41
C HIS A 299 38.84 18.68 34.99
N TYR A 300 39.88 19.26 35.58
CA TYR A 300 40.94 18.47 36.24
C TYR A 300 40.47 17.90 37.58
N SER A 301 39.60 18.62 38.28
CA SER A 301 39.04 18.22 39.56
C SER A 301 37.54 18.54 39.64
N ALA A 302 36.86 17.95 40.64
CA ALA A 302 35.47 18.30 40.94
C ALA A 302 35.33 19.76 41.43
N GLU A 303 36.38 20.30 42.08
CA GLU A 303 36.36 21.67 42.58
C GLU A 303 36.44 22.69 41.43
N ASP A 304 37.25 22.41 40.40
CA ASP A 304 37.26 23.21 39.17
C ASP A 304 35.90 23.21 38.46
N ALA A 305 35.19 22.07 38.50
CA ALA A 305 33.85 21.95 37.96
C ALA A 305 32.85 22.81 38.75
N MET A 306 32.90 22.77 40.08
CA MET A 306 32.05 23.60 40.94
C MET A 306 32.30 25.10 40.70
N VAL A 307 33.56 25.53 40.58
CA VAL A 307 33.91 26.94 40.28
C VAL A 307 33.36 27.37 38.92
N PHE A 308 33.43 26.49 37.91
CA PHE A 308 32.84 26.77 36.61
C PHE A 308 31.32 26.87 36.68
N GLY A 309 30.66 25.95 37.38
CA GLY A 309 29.20 25.96 37.57
C GLY A 309 28.72 27.23 38.27
N GLU A 310 29.41 27.68 39.31
CA GLU A 310 29.07 28.92 40.01
C GLU A 310 29.28 30.15 39.12
N ARG A 311 30.34 30.17 38.31
CA ARG A 311 30.55 31.23 37.31
C ARG A 311 29.41 31.28 36.30
N VAL A 312 28.93 30.12 35.83
CA VAL A 312 27.77 30.03 34.93
C VAL A 312 26.53 30.62 35.58
N ARG A 313 26.23 30.20 36.82
CA ARG A 313 25.07 30.70 37.58
C ARG A 313 25.12 32.22 37.75
N GLN A 314 26.26 32.76 38.20
CA GLN A 314 26.41 34.20 38.40
C GLN A 314 26.29 34.99 37.09
N SER A 315 26.89 34.49 36.00
CA SER A 315 26.83 35.18 34.70
C SER A 315 25.41 35.21 34.11
N ILE A 316 24.57 34.23 34.44
CA ILE A 316 23.14 34.24 34.06
C ILE A 316 22.35 35.20 34.96
N GLU A 317 22.65 35.23 36.26
CA GLU A 317 22.00 36.14 37.22
C GLU A 317 22.27 37.62 36.91
N ASP A 318 23.43 37.93 36.32
CA ASP A 318 23.86 39.29 35.98
C ASP A 318 23.28 39.83 34.65
N LEU A 319 22.42 39.09 33.93
CA LEU A 319 21.79 39.49 32.66
C LEU A 319 20.66 40.53 32.82
#